data_AF-A0A956GPC6-F1
#
_entry.id   AF-A0A956GPC6-F1
#
_cell.length_a   1.000
_cell.length_b   1.000
_cell.length_c   1.000
_cell.angle_alpha   90.00
_cell.angle_beta   90.00
_cell.angle_gamma   90.00
#
_symmetry.space_group_name_H-M   'P 1'
#
loop_
_entity.id
_entity.type
_entity.pdbx_description
1 polymer ?
#
loop_
_entity_poly.entity_id
_entity_poly.type
_entity_poly.pdbx_seq_one_letter_code
_entity_poly.pdbx_strand_id
1 'polypeptide(L)'
;MLILTTALLSMAGLAVYLALADTNAARFEVHRRSALYCAEAGLEGSLAFVNANVASWGLMLDVDPSNDPPGYPVTGDLDGDGVADWQVTLKDNDDELGTNDPTVDSDGAVFVVSRCIANAETPAEVMTLIAVGGGGTNYRTQAGAGGGNTGNAN
;
A
#
# COMPACT_ATOMS: atom_id res chain seq x y z
N MET A 1 -25.81 11.98 55.14
CA MET A 1 -25.09 10.75 54.73
C MET A 1 -25.18 10.45 53.22
N LEU A 2 -26.22 10.92 52.51
CA LEU A 2 -26.41 10.70 51.06
C LEU A 2 -25.36 11.39 50.15
N ILE A 3 -24.77 12.50 50.60
CA ILE A 3 -23.79 13.28 49.82
C ILE A 3 -22.42 12.57 49.71
N LEU A 4 -22.05 11.81 50.74
CA LEU A 4 -20.80 11.04 50.76
C LEU A 4 -20.88 9.85 49.80
N THR A 5 -22.03 9.19 49.70
CA THR A 5 -22.21 8.05 48.79
C THR A 5 -22.22 8.50 47.33
N THR A 6 -22.89 9.62 47.00
CA THR A 6 -22.88 10.13 45.62
C THR A 6 -21.50 10.63 45.18
N ALA A 7 -20.72 11.24 46.07
CA ALA A 7 -19.34 11.65 45.78
C ALA A 7 -18.40 10.46 45.55
N LEU A 8 -18.51 9.38 46.33
CA LEU A 8 -17.71 8.16 46.08
C LEU A 8 -18.11 7.49 44.75
N LEU A 9 -19.40 7.42 44.44
CA LEU A 9 -19.89 6.83 43.19
C LEU A 9 -19.45 7.62 41.96
N SER A 10 -19.46 8.96 42.01
CA SER A 10 -18.99 9.78 40.88
C SER A 10 -17.47 9.67 40.67
N MET A 11 -16.69 9.64 41.76
CA MET A 11 -15.24 9.42 41.66
C MET A 11 -14.89 8.02 41.13
N ALA A 12 -15.60 6.98 41.57
CA ALA A 12 -15.43 5.63 41.05
C ALA A 12 -15.78 5.54 39.56
N GLY A 13 -16.85 6.21 39.12
CA GLY A 13 -17.24 6.29 37.72
C GLY A 13 -16.18 6.98 36.85
N LEU A 14 -15.60 8.08 37.32
CA LEU A 14 -14.53 8.79 36.62
C LEU A 14 -13.27 7.92 36.49
N ALA A 15 -12.88 7.21 37.55
CA ALA A 15 -11.72 6.33 37.54
C ALA A 15 -11.88 5.17 36.53
N VAL A 16 -13.06 4.57 36.47
CA VAL A 16 -13.38 3.52 35.47
C VAL A 16 -13.34 4.08 34.05
N TYR A 17 -13.89 5.29 33.84
CA TYR A 17 -13.87 5.94 32.53
C TYR A 17 -12.44 6.23 32.05
N LEU A 18 -11.58 6.77 32.92
CA LEU A 18 -10.17 7.01 32.61
C LEU A 18 -9.43 5.71 32.30
N ALA A 19 -9.65 4.65 33.09
CA ALA A 19 -9.04 3.34 32.84
C ALA A 19 -9.48 2.73 31.50
N LEU A 20 -10.76 2.88 31.13
CA LEU A 20 -11.29 2.44 29.83
C LEU A 20 -10.68 3.27 28.68
N ALA A 21 -10.60 4.59 28.84
CA ALA A 21 -10.01 5.48 27.84
C ALA A 21 -8.53 5.14 27.59
N ASP A 22 -7.75 4.94 28.65
CA ASP A 22 -6.34 4.54 28.55
C ASP A 22 -6.18 3.16 27.92
N THR A 23 -7.04 2.20 28.28
CA THR A 23 -7.03 0.85 27.69
C THR A 23 -7.32 0.91 26.19
N ASN A 24 -8.30 1.71 25.77
CA ASN A 24 -8.63 1.87 24.36
C ASN A 24 -7.50 2.55 23.60
N ALA A 25 -6.91 3.61 24.16
CA ALA A 25 -5.76 4.28 23.55
C ALA A 25 -4.57 3.33 23.35
N ALA A 26 -4.24 2.52 24.37
CA ALA A 26 -3.17 1.53 24.28
C ALA A 26 -3.47 0.44 23.22
N ARG A 27 -4.72 0.00 23.12
CA ARG A 27 -5.14 -0.96 22.08
C ARG A 27 -4.95 -0.41 20.68
N PHE A 28 -5.38 0.82 20.41
CA PHE A 28 -5.21 1.44 19.10
C PHE A 28 -3.74 1.54 18.68
N GLU A 29 -2.84 1.85 19.62
CA GLU A 29 -1.41 1.90 19.33
C GLU A 29 -0.84 0.52 18.97
N VAL A 30 -1.26 -0.55 19.65
CA VAL A 30 -0.84 -1.92 19.32
C VAL A 30 -1.34 -2.34 17.94
N HIS A 31 -2.63 -2.10 17.64
CA HIS A 31 -3.21 -2.42 16.33
C HIS A 31 -2.55 -1.62 15.20
N ARG A 32 -2.23 -0.35 15.44
CA ARG A 32 -1.52 0.47 14.46
C ARG A 32 -0.14 -0.07 14.13
N ARG A 33 0.60 -0.56 15.13
CA ARG A 33 1.93 -1.17 14.93
C ARG A 33 1.84 -2.47 14.15
N SER A 34 0.87 -3.34 14.46
CA SER A 34 0.73 -4.59 13.71
C SER A 34 0.28 -4.33 12.26
N ALA A 35 -0.63 -3.37 12.04
CA ALA A 35 -1.02 -2.96 10.70
C ALA A 35 0.17 -2.39 9.91
N LEU A 36 1.03 -1.58 10.54
CA LEU A 36 2.24 -1.08 9.90
C LEU A 36 3.19 -2.22 9.52
N TYR A 37 3.45 -3.16 10.43
CA TYR A 37 4.28 -4.33 10.15
C TYR A 37 3.75 -5.18 8.99
N CYS A 38 2.43 -5.38 8.96
CA CYS A 38 1.73 -6.05 7.87
C CYS A 38 1.92 -5.34 6.51
N ALA A 39 1.80 -4.00 6.48
CA ALA A 39 2.07 -3.21 5.28
C ALA A 39 3.55 -3.25 4.87
N GLU A 40 4.49 -3.19 5.82
CA GLU A 40 5.94 -3.30 5.55
C GLU A 40 6.31 -4.69 4.98
N ALA A 41 5.70 -5.76 5.49
CA ALA A 41 5.88 -7.11 4.97
C ALA A 41 5.41 -7.22 3.52
N GLY A 42 4.25 -6.65 3.19
CA GLY A 42 3.78 -6.59 1.80
C GLY A 42 4.70 -5.78 0.90
N LEU A 43 5.26 -4.68 1.41
CA LEU A 43 6.18 -3.86 0.65
C LEU A 43 7.43 -4.67 0.28
N GLU A 44 8.07 -5.33 1.24
CA GLU A 44 9.26 -6.15 1.00
C GLU A 44 8.97 -7.35 0.10
N GLY A 45 7.88 -8.08 0.37
CA GLY A 45 7.53 -9.29 -0.36
C GLY A 45 7.14 -9.04 -1.83
N SER A 46 6.68 -7.84 -2.16
CA SER A 46 6.25 -7.48 -3.52
C SER A 46 7.37 -6.93 -4.41
N LEU A 47 8.50 -6.45 -3.84
CA LEU A 47 9.55 -5.78 -4.63
C LEU A 47 10.10 -6.66 -5.74
N ALA A 48 10.27 -7.96 -5.49
CA ALA A 48 10.76 -8.89 -6.51
C ALA A 48 9.78 -9.02 -7.68
N PHE A 49 8.48 -9.10 -7.41
CA PHE A 49 7.45 -9.14 -8.44
C PHE A 49 7.40 -7.84 -9.24
N VAL A 50 7.40 -6.69 -8.55
CA VAL A 50 7.34 -5.37 -9.18
C VAL A 50 8.54 -5.16 -10.10
N ASN A 51 9.76 -5.46 -9.64
CA ASN A 51 10.97 -5.33 -10.44
C ASN A 51 11.05 -6.35 -11.59
N ALA A 52 10.43 -7.52 -11.48
CA ALA A 52 10.38 -8.49 -12.56
C ALA A 52 9.39 -8.09 -13.67
N ASN A 53 8.41 -7.23 -13.37
CA ASN A 53 7.31 -6.87 -14.27
C ASN A 53 7.36 -5.39 -14.71
N VAL A 54 8.54 -4.77 -14.74
CA VAL A 54 8.73 -3.37 -15.17
C VAL A 54 8.09 -3.08 -16.53
N ALA A 55 8.25 -4.00 -17.49
CA ALA A 55 7.66 -3.85 -18.83
C ALA A 55 6.12 -3.85 -18.85
N SER A 56 5.48 -4.27 -17.75
CA SER A 56 4.03 -4.36 -17.60
C SER A 56 3.47 -3.31 -16.63
N TRP A 57 4.28 -2.39 -16.10
CA TRP A 57 3.80 -1.35 -15.18
C TRP A 57 2.71 -0.48 -15.80
N GLY A 58 2.82 -0.14 -17.09
CA GLY A 58 1.77 0.61 -17.79
C GLY A 58 0.43 -0.12 -17.87
N LEU A 59 0.41 -1.46 -17.83
CA LEU A 59 -0.83 -2.26 -17.73
C LEU A 59 -1.37 -2.21 -16.29
N MET A 60 -0.51 -2.44 -15.30
CA MET A 60 -0.86 -2.37 -13.88
C MET A 60 -1.43 -1.01 -13.42
N LEU A 61 -1.15 0.06 -14.16
CA LEU A 61 -1.56 1.43 -13.89
C LEU A 61 -2.79 1.89 -14.71
N ASP A 62 -3.26 1.09 -15.68
CA ASP A 62 -4.33 1.49 -16.62
C ASP A 62 -5.76 1.30 -16.08
N VAL A 63 -5.90 0.76 -14.87
CA VAL A 63 -7.17 0.49 -14.17
C VAL A 63 -8.00 -0.66 -14.79
N ASP A 64 -7.49 -1.36 -15.81
CA ASP A 64 -8.12 -2.54 -16.43
C ASP A 64 -7.50 -3.85 -15.90
N PRO A 65 -8.12 -4.49 -14.89
CA PRO A 65 -7.59 -5.72 -14.31
C PRO A 65 -7.61 -6.93 -15.26
N SER A 66 -8.21 -6.80 -16.44
CA SER A 66 -8.27 -7.90 -17.41
C SER A 66 -6.96 -8.14 -18.15
N ASN A 67 -6.06 -7.16 -18.16
CA ASN A 67 -4.77 -7.23 -18.85
C ASN A 67 -3.56 -7.29 -17.90
N ASP A 68 -3.83 -7.23 -16.59
CA ASP A 68 -2.83 -7.28 -15.54
C ASP A 68 -2.02 -8.59 -15.59
N PRO A 69 -0.72 -8.55 -15.27
CA PRO A 69 0.09 -9.75 -15.19
C PRO A 69 -0.40 -10.67 -14.06
N PRO A 70 -0.33 -12.00 -14.23
CA PRO A 70 -0.78 -12.94 -13.22
C PRO A 70 -0.11 -12.69 -11.86
N GLY A 71 -0.93 -12.56 -10.82
CA GLY A 71 -0.46 -12.28 -9.46
C GLY A 71 -0.44 -10.80 -9.08
N TYR A 72 -0.91 -9.90 -9.96
CA TYR A 72 -1.23 -8.52 -9.62
C TYR A 72 -2.75 -8.35 -9.39
N PRO A 73 -3.20 -7.56 -8.39
CA PRO A 73 -2.40 -6.95 -7.33
C PRO A 73 -1.71 -8.00 -6.46
N VAL A 74 -0.50 -7.69 -6.01
CA VAL A 74 0.30 -8.67 -5.23
C VAL A 74 -0.33 -8.79 -3.86
N THR A 75 -0.61 -10.01 -3.44
CA THR A 75 -1.19 -10.29 -2.12
C THR A 75 -0.34 -11.32 -1.41
N GLY A 76 -0.40 -11.31 -0.08
CA GLY A 76 0.25 -12.34 0.71
C GLY A 76 -0.39 -12.52 2.06
N ASP A 77 -0.11 -13.69 2.61
CA ASP A 77 -0.58 -14.20 3.88
C ASP A 77 0.64 -14.26 4.82
N LEU A 78 0.60 -13.48 5.88
CA LEU A 78 1.66 -13.29 6.85
C LEU A 78 1.56 -14.28 8.01
N ASP A 79 0.35 -14.71 8.37
CA ASP A 79 0.11 -15.59 9.52
C ASP A 79 -0.19 -17.06 9.16
N GLY A 80 -0.39 -17.35 7.88
CA GLY A 80 -0.56 -18.67 7.31
C GLY A 80 -1.99 -19.21 7.42
N ASP A 81 -2.99 -18.36 7.64
CA ASP A 81 -4.39 -18.77 7.77
C ASP A 81 -5.11 -19.02 6.42
N GLY A 82 -4.43 -18.72 5.30
CA GLY A 82 -4.94 -18.85 3.94
C GLY A 82 -5.73 -17.64 3.44
N VAL A 83 -5.77 -16.54 4.20
CA VAL A 83 -6.38 -15.26 3.84
C VAL A 83 -5.27 -14.23 3.59
N ALA A 84 -5.47 -13.36 2.60
CA ALA A 84 -4.50 -12.30 2.35
C ALA A 84 -4.55 -11.24 3.45
N ASP A 85 -3.40 -10.95 4.04
CA ASP A 85 -3.22 -9.94 5.07
C ASP A 85 -2.89 -8.57 4.51
N TRP A 86 -2.21 -8.55 3.37
CA TRP A 86 -1.77 -7.33 2.69
C TRP A 86 -2.00 -7.43 1.19
N GLN A 87 -2.10 -6.24 0.57
CA GLN A 87 -2.20 -6.07 -0.86
C GLN A 87 -1.28 -4.94 -1.31
N VAL A 88 -0.60 -5.16 -2.44
CA VAL A 88 0.28 -4.18 -3.07
C VAL A 88 -0.23 -3.82 -4.45
N THR A 89 -0.28 -2.52 -4.71
CA THR A 89 -0.60 -1.91 -6.00
C THR A 89 0.50 -0.95 -6.41
N LEU A 90 0.54 -0.60 -7.69
CA LEU A 90 1.34 0.50 -8.19
C LEU A 90 0.52 1.78 -8.24
N LYS A 91 1.21 2.90 -8.07
CA LYS A 91 0.67 4.22 -8.29
C LYS A 91 1.70 5.05 -9.04
N ASP A 92 1.24 5.75 -10.05
CA ASP A 92 2.00 6.74 -10.80
C ASP A 92 2.51 7.87 -9.87
N ASN A 93 3.66 8.45 -10.20
CA ASN A 93 4.27 9.54 -9.43
C ASN A 93 3.79 10.93 -9.85
N ASP A 94 2.94 10.99 -10.88
CA ASP A 94 2.31 12.20 -11.42
C ASP A 94 3.36 13.26 -11.86
N ASP A 95 4.47 12.82 -12.45
CA ASP A 95 5.62 13.68 -12.77
C ASP A 95 5.47 14.47 -14.08
N GLU A 96 4.44 14.21 -14.89
CA GLU A 96 4.34 14.75 -16.24
C GLU A 96 4.01 16.25 -16.27
N LEU A 97 4.66 16.98 -17.17
CA LEU A 97 4.33 18.37 -17.47
C LEU A 97 3.07 18.46 -18.34
N GLY A 98 1.89 18.20 -17.78
CA GLY A 98 0.63 18.28 -18.54
C GLY A 98 -0.56 17.54 -17.92
N THR A 99 -1.28 16.79 -18.75
CA THR A 99 -2.32 15.86 -18.28
C THR A 99 -1.63 14.59 -17.80
N ASN A 100 -1.92 14.17 -16.57
CA ASN A 100 -1.45 12.90 -16.02
C ASN A 100 -2.01 11.76 -16.87
N ASP A 101 -1.12 10.96 -17.44
CA ASP A 101 -1.47 9.70 -18.08
C ASP A 101 -0.72 8.60 -17.35
N PRO A 102 -1.38 7.86 -16.44
CA PRO A 102 -0.71 6.87 -15.59
C PRO A 102 -0.08 5.71 -16.38
N THR A 103 -0.34 5.62 -17.69
CA THR A 103 0.25 4.63 -18.59
C THR A 103 1.46 5.17 -19.37
N VAL A 104 1.79 6.46 -19.23
CA VAL A 104 2.82 7.18 -19.98
C VAL A 104 3.68 8.04 -19.06
N ASP A 105 4.47 7.37 -18.23
CA ASP A 105 5.46 8.04 -17.38
C ASP A 105 6.73 8.43 -18.15
N SER A 106 7.29 9.58 -17.78
CA SER A 106 8.47 10.19 -18.39
C SER A 106 9.79 9.83 -17.70
N ASP A 107 9.76 9.51 -16.40
CA ASP A 107 10.95 9.20 -15.59
C ASP A 107 11.10 7.72 -15.22
N GLY A 108 10.06 6.92 -15.42
CA GLY A 108 10.08 5.47 -15.22
C GLY A 108 10.11 5.11 -13.73
N ALA A 109 9.40 5.87 -12.91
CA ALA A 109 9.29 5.68 -11.48
C ALA A 109 7.83 5.53 -11.01
N VAL A 110 7.60 4.52 -10.18
CA VAL A 110 6.28 4.26 -9.57
C VAL A 110 6.39 4.22 -8.06
N PHE A 111 5.31 4.61 -7.40
CA PHE A 111 5.09 4.25 -6.01
C PHE A 111 4.57 2.82 -5.92
N VAL A 112 5.33 1.97 -5.23
CA VAL A 112 4.83 0.69 -4.76
C VAL A 112 4.09 0.95 -3.46
N VAL A 113 2.78 0.75 -3.48
CA VAL A 113 1.89 1.04 -2.35
C VAL A 113 1.45 -0.27 -1.73
N SER A 114 1.90 -0.53 -0.50
CA SER A 114 1.50 -1.70 0.27
C SER A 114 0.51 -1.32 1.36
N ARG A 115 -0.63 -2.00 1.38
CA ARG A 115 -1.71 -1.77 2.32
C ARG A 115 -1.99 -3.04 3.13
N CYS A 116 -2.08 -2.88 4.45
CA CYS A 116 -2.62 -3.94 5.29
C CYS A 116 -4.15 -4.01 5.14
N ILE A 117 -4.67 -5.19 4.78
CA ILE A 117 -6.10 -5.47 4.62
C ILE A 117 -6.68 -6.32 5.77
N ALA A 118 -5.83 -6.97 6.58
CA ALA A 118 -6.23 -7.72 7.77
C ALA A 118 -6.87 -6.83 8.86
N ASN A 119 -6.38 -5.60 9.03
CA ASN A 119 -6.84 -4.66 10.06
C ASN A 119 -7.66 -3.51 9.46
N ALA A 120 -8.93 -3.76 9.15
CA ALA A 120 -9.81 -2.74 8.56
C ALA A 120 -10.09 -1.52 9.48
N GLU A 121 -10.05 -1.72 10.81
CA GLU A 121 -10.31 -0.65 11.79
C GLU A 121 -9.12 0.31 11.98
N THR A 122 -7.90 -0.15 11.70
CA THR A 122 -6.66 0.62 11.77
C THR A 122 -5.83 0.39 10.52
N PRO A 123 -6.27 0.90 9.36
CA PRO A 123 -5.55 0.69 8.11
C PRO A 123 -4.17 1.33 8.20
N ALA A 124 -3.17 0.62 7.68
CA ALA A 124 -1.84 1.15 7.48
C ALA A 124 -1.45 0.95 6.02
N GLU A 125 -0.77 1.96 5.49
CA GLU A 125 -0.24 1.97 4.13
C GLU A 125 1.19 2.49 4.19
N VAL A 126 2.09 1.79 3.50
CA VAL A 126 3.47 2.21 3.31
C VAL A 126 3.73 2.23 1.82
N MET A 127 4.42 3.27 1.36
CA MET A 127 4.79 3.41 -0.03
C MET A 127 6.28 3.65 -0.17
N THR A 128 6.86 3.13 -1.24
CA THR A 128 8.23 3.42 -1.64
C THR A 128 8.27 3.78 -3.12
N LEU A 129 9.08 4.77 -3.47
CA LEU A 129 9.32 5.11 -4.86
C LEU A 129 10.41 4.18 -5.41
N ILE A 130 10.09 3.48 -6.50
CA ILE A 130 11.05 2.68 -7.26
C ILE A 130 11.20 3.32 -8.62
N ALA A 131 12.44 3.61 -9.01
CA ALA A 131 12.77 4.15 -10.31
C ALA A 131 13.70 3.18 -11.04
N VAL A 132 13.38 2.90 -12.30
CA VAL A 132 14.23 2.08 -13.18
C VAL A 132 14.99 3.05 -14.09
N GLY A 133 16.04 3.67 -13.56
CA GLY A 133 16.75 4.75 -14.25
C GLY A 133 17.27 4.36 -15.64
N GLY A 134 17.02 5.22 -16.64
CA GLY A 134 17.52 5.09 -18.01
C GLY A 134 16.78 6.02 -18.97
N GLY A 135 17.33 7.21 -19.21
CA GLY A 135 16.65 8.32 -19.88
C GLY A 135 16.00 8.01 -21.23
N GLY A 136 14.77 8.49 -21.41
CA GLY A 136 14.17 8.77 -22.71
C GLY A 136 13.11 7.79 -23.22
N THR A 137 12.62 6.86 -22.40
CA THR A 137 11.73 5.78 -22.87
C THR A 137 10.62 5.47 -21.86
N ASN A 138 9.40 5.95 -22.16
CA ASN A 138 8.16 5.68 -21.41
C ASN A 138 7.80 4.18 -21.32
N TYR A 139 6.86 3.80 -20.44
CA TYR A 139 6.44 2.40 -20.25
C TYR A 139 6.12 1.66 -21.55
N ARG A 140 5.48 2.35 -22.51
CA ARG A 140 5.14 1.79 -23.83
C ARG A 140 6.38 1.39 -24.64
N THR A 141 7.47 2.15 -24.57
CA THR A 141 8.74 1.78 -25.24
C THR A 141 9.47 0.64 -24.53
N GLN A 142 9.34 0.53 -23.21
CA GLN A 142 9.86 -0.61 -22.44
C GLN A 142 9.07 -1.90 -22.72
N ALA A 143 7.76 -1.79 -22.93
CA ALA A 143 6.86 -2.89 -23.33
C ALA A 143 7.01 -3.31 -24.82
N GLY A 144 7.92 -2.69 -25.58
CA GLY A 144 8.14 -3.00 -27.00
C GLY A 144 7.05 -2.49 -27.96
N ALA A 145 6.11 -1.67 -27.47
CA ALA A 145 4.93 -1.20 -28.22
C ALA A 145 5.03 0.24 -28.71
N GLY A 146 6.18 0.91 -28.55
CA GLY A 146 6.42 2.24 -29.10
C GLY A 146 6.55 2.19 -30.63
N GLY A 147 5.64 2.84 -31.35
CA GLY A 147 5.53 2.86 -32.83
C GLY A 147 6.72 3.45 -33.62
N GLY A 148 7.90 3.58 -32.99
CA GLY A 148 9.16 3.96 -33.61
C GLY A 148 10.31 2.98 -33.34
N ASN A 149 10.09 1.87 -32.63
CA ASN A 149 11.17 0.91 -32.35
C ASN A 149 11.41 -0.01 -33.55
N THR A 150 12.32 0.39 -34.43
CA THR A 150 12.88 -0.46 -35.48
C THR A 150 13.68 -1.59 -34.82
N GLY A 151 13.00 -2.68 -34.48
CA GLY A 151 13.57 -4.01 -34.25
C GLY A 151 14.74 -4.08 -33.25
N ASN A 152 14.53 -4.76 -32.14
CA ASN A 152 15.64 -5.40 -31.45
C ASN A 152 16.24 -6.45 -32.40
N ALA A 153 17.23 -6.04 -33.19
CA ALA A 153 18.13 -6.91 -33.91
C ALA A 153 19.08 -7.56 -32.89
N ASN A 154 18.63 -8.68 -32.32
CA ASN A 154 19.53 -9.74 -31.90
C ASN A 154 19.84 -10.63 -33.11
#